data_AF-A0A8X6W4F6-F1
#
_entry.id   AF-A0A8X6W4F6-F1
#
_cell.length_a   1.000
_cell.length_b   1.000
_cell.length_c   1.000
_cell.angle_alpha   90.00
_cell.angle_beta   90.00
_cell.angle_gamma   90.00
#
_symmetry.space_group_name_H-M   'P 1'
#
loop_
_entity.id
_entity.type
_entity.pdbx_description
1 polymer ?
#
loop_
_entity_poly.entity_id
_entity_poly.type
_entity_poly.pdbx_seq_one_letter_code
_entity_poly.pdbx_strand_id
1 'polypeptide(L)'
;MIQLPDHTLAEFLTNESIEWNFIPPRSPNHGGLWEAGVKAFKFHLKRVVGNAHLTLEEFITILCEIEAVLNSRPLTPLTSNFDDFETLTPGHFLVGRPLTSIVEAQITNINENQLSRWEKVKKITQHIYKLWKRDYLNNLQERHKWKFNKNNVSVETLVLIKDENLPTKWSTGRITEIFPGTDGKVRVVNLRMPNGNIY
;
A
#
# COMPACT_ATOMS: atom_id res chain seq x y z
N MET A 1 -13.78 -31.70 -3.03
CA MET A 1 -13.11 -32.48 -4.09
C MET A 1 -12.25 -31.48 -4.85
N ILE A 2 -10.95 -31.70 -4.96
CA ILE A 2 -10.10 -30.84 -5.80
C ILE A 2 -10.48 -31.16 -7.23
N GLN A 3 -11.06 -30.20 -7.96
CA GLN A 3 -11.33 -30.36 -9.38
C GLN A 3 -10.07 -29.99 -10.14
N LEU A 4 -9.59 -30.92 -10.96
CA LEU A 4 -8.52 -30.66 -11.93
C LEU A 4 -9.00 -29.58 -12.92
N PRO A 5 -8.06 -28.79 -13.50
CA PRO A 5 -8.41 -27.84 -14.56
C PRO A 5 -9.14 -28.56 -15.70
N ASP A 6 -10.11 -27.89 -16.32
CA ASP A 6 -10.79 -28.42 -17.50
C ASP A 6 -9.81 -28.52 -18.69
N HIS A 7 -10.24 -29.19 -19.77
CA HIS A 7 -9.36 -29.44 -20.92
C HIS A 7 -8.79 -28.15 -21.50
N THR A 8 -9.63 -27.12 -21.66
CA THR A 8 -9.23 -25.83 -22.23
C THR A 8 -8.16 -25.14 -21.38
N LEU A 9 -8.34 -25.13 -20.06
CA LEU A 9 -7.37 -24.56 -19.13
C LEU A 9 -6.09 -25.39 -19.06
N ALA A 10 -6.18 -26.73 -19.04
CA ALA A 10 -5.02 -27.61 -18.99
C ALA A 10 -4.14 -27.46 -20.25
N GLU A 11 -4.76 -27.33 -21.42
CA GLU A 11 -4.05 -27.09 -22.69
C GLU A 11 -3.33 -25.74 -22.67
N PHE A 12 -4.00 -24.67 -22.22
CA PHE A 12 -3.37 -23.36 -22.06
C PHE A 12 -2.17 -23.40 -21.11
N LEU A 13 -2.33 -24.00 -19.92
CA LEU A 13 -1.25 -24.11 -18.93
C LEU A 13 -0.05 -24.88 -19.48
N THR A 14 -0.29 -25.94 -20.25
CA THR A 14 0.77 -26.73 -20.87
C THR A 14 1.50 -25.94 -21.95
N ASN A 15 0.77 -25.24 -22.82
CA ASN A 15 1.34 -24.43 -23.90
C ASN A 15 2.20 -23.28 -23.36
N GLU A 16 1.78 -22.66 -22.26
CA GLU A 16 2.50 -21.57 -21.59
C GLU A 16 3.55 -22.07 -20.57
N SER A 17 3.74 -23.38 -20.44
CA SER A 17 4.66 -24.00 -19.47
C SER A 17 4.40 -23.57 -18.00
N ILE A 18 3.13 -23.42 -17.63
CA ILE A 18 2.67 -23.01 -16.30
C ILE A 18 2.36 -24.25 -15.45
N GLU A 19 3.02 -24.37 -14.30
CA GLU A 19 2.73 -25.41 -13.31
C GLU A 19 1.58 -24.98 -12.38
N TRP A 20 0.50 -25.77 -12.34
CA TRP A 20 -0.66 -25.49 -11.50
C TRP A 20 -0.56 -26.18 -10.13
N ASN A 21 -0.54 -25.40 -9.07
CA ASN A 21 -0.40 -25.89 -7.70
C ASN A 21 -1.65 -25.58 -6.86
N PHE A 22 -2.20 -26.59 -6.18
CA PHE A 22 -3.32 -26.43 -5.25
C PHE A 22 -2.84 -26.25 -3.81
N ILE A 23 -3.54 -25.40 -3.05
CA ILE A 23 -3.41 -25.41 -1.59
C ILE A 23 -4.07 -26.66 -1.00
N PRO A 24 -3.63 -27.13 0.17
CA PRO A 24 -4.30 -28.22 0.86
C PRO A 24 -5.78 -27.89 1.11
N PRO A 25 -6.68 -28.88 0.97
CA PRO A 25 -8.10 -28.64 1.17
C PRO A 25 -8.36 -28.13 2.60
N ARG A 26 -9.31 -27.20 2.73
CA ARG A 26 -9.68 -26.56 4.01
C ARG A 26 -8.53 -25.85 4.74
N SER A 27 -7.48 -25.46 4.03
CA SER A 27 -6.31 -24.76 4.59
C SER A 27 -6.16 -23.35 4.00
N PRO A 28 -7.13 -22.42 4.24
CA PRO A 28 -7.10 -21.07 3.68
C PRO A 28 -5.88 -20.25 4.16
N ASN A 29 -5.26 -20.64 5.29
CA ASN A 29 -4.02 -20.05 5.77
C ASN A 29 -2.86 -20.17 4.77
N HIS A 30 -2.84 -21.19 3.90
CA HIS A 30 -1.87 -21.29 2.80
C HIS A 30 -2.07 -20.19 1.75
N GLY A 31 -3.25 -19.57 1.71
CA GLY A 31 -3.60 -18.44 0.87
C GLY A 31 -3.64 -17.07 1.54
N GLY A 32 -3.16 -16.98 2.78
CA GLY A 32 -3.31 -15.78 3.60
C GLY A 32 -2.79 -14.50 2.94
N LEU A 33 -1.72 -14.58 2.13
CA LEU A 33 -1.15 -13.41 1.45
C LEU A 33 -2.10 -12.79 0.42
N TRP A 34 -2.66 -13.59 -0.50
CA TRP A 34 -3.60 -13.06 -1.49
C TRP A 34 -4.98 -12.77 -0.88
N GLU A 35 -5.42 -13.56 0.10
CA GLU A 35 -6.66 -13.29 0.83
C GLU A 35 -6.59 -11.95 1.59
N ALA A 36 -5.44 -11.62 2.20
CA ALA A 36 -5.21 -10.32 2.81
C ALA A 36 -5.29 -9.18 1.79
N GLY A 37 -4.73 -9.38 0.58
CA GLY A 37 -4.86 -8.44 -0.54
C GLY A 37 -6.31 -8.23 -0.96
N VAL A 38 -7.07 -9.32 -1.17
CA VAL A 38 -8.50 -9.26 -1.52
C VAL A 38 -9.32 -8.56 -0.42
N LYS A 39 -9.01 -8.83 0.85
CA LYS A 39 -9.65 -8.17 1.98
C LYS A 39 -9.38 -6.67 1.98
N ALA A 40 -8.13 -6.25 1.82
CA ALA A 40 -7.75 -4.83 1.74
C ALA A 40 -8.48 -4.13 0.58
N PHE A 41 -8.47 -4.74 -0.61
CA PHE A 41 -9.16 -4.22 -1.78
C PHE A 41 -10.65 -3.99 -1.53
N LYS A 42 -11.39 -5.05 -1.12
CA LYS A 42 -12.84 -4.98 -0.89
C LYS A 42 -13.18 -3.97 0.21
N PHE A 43 -12.34 -3.89 1.24
CA PHE A 43 -12.53 -2.98 2.36
C PHE A 43 -12.47 -1.51 1.94
N HIS A 44 -11.49 -1.13 1.12
CA HIS A 44 -11.39 0.23 0.61
C HIS A 44 -12.47 0.51 -0.45
N LEU A 45 -12.69 -0.41 -1.39
CA LEU A 45 -13.71 -0.27 -2.42
C LEU A 45 -15.09 0.03 -1.81
N LYS A 46 -15.54 -0.78 -0.83
CA LYS A 46 -16.85 -0.61 -0.19
C LYS A 46 -17.00 0.75 0.51
N ARG A 47 -15.95 1.25 1.15
CA ARG A 47 -15.98 2.51 1.89
C ARG A 47 -16.01 3.73 1.00
N VAL A 48 -15.31 3.66 -0.13
CA VAL A 48 -15.14 4.83 -0.98
C VAL A 48 -16.25 4.92 -2.02
N VAL A 49 -16.65 3.79 -2.62
CA VAL A 49 -17.76 3.79 -3.59
C VAL A 49 -19.09 4.02 -2.88
N GLY A 50 -19.31 3.40 -1.71
CA GLY A 50 -20.55 3.57 -0.95
C GLY A 50 -21.80 3.32 -1.80
N ASN A 51 -22.64 4.35 -1.94
CA ASN A 51 -23.86 4.34 -2.74
C ASN A 51 -23.73 5.11 -4.07
N ALA A 52 -22.52 5.40 -4.54
CA ALA A 52 -22.30 6.13 -5.78
C ALA A 52 -22.80 5.33 -7.00
N HIS A 53 -23.51 6.01 -7.89
CA HIS A 53 -23.92 5.46 -9.18
C HIS A 53 -22.83 5.70 -10.22
N LEU A 54 -22.06 4.66 -10.52
CA LEU A 54 -20.93 4.68 -11.44
C LEU A 54 -21.32 4.03 -12.77
N THR A 55 -20.83 4.54 -13.90
CA THR A 55 -20.79 3.74 -15.14
C THR A 55 -19.74 2.65 -15.02
N LEU A 56 -19.74 1.75 -16.00
CA LEU A 56 -18.73 0.70 -16.12
C LEU A 56 -17.31 1.29 -16.16
N GLU A 57 -17.09 2.34 -16.95
CA GLU A 57 -15.79 2.98 -17.13
C GLU A 57 -15.30 3.63 -15.84
N GLU A 58 -16.19 4.31 -15.11
CA GLU A 58 -15.87 4.90 -13.82
C GLU A 58 -15.55 3.84 -12.78
N PHE A 59 -16.31 2.76 -12.76
CA PHE A 59 -16.07 1.65 -11.85
C PHE A 59 -14.72 1.01 -12.13
N ILE A 60 -14.41 0.67 -13.39
CA ILE A 60 -13.11 0.12 -13.80
C ILE A 60 -11.98 1.07 -13.40
N THR A 61 -12.14 2.37 -13.66
CA THR A 61 -11.15 3.38 -13.27
C THR A 61 -10.87 3.34 -11.76
N ILE A 62 -11.91 3.27 -10.94
CA ILE A 62 -11.77 3.18 -9.48
C ILE A 62 -11.08 1.87 -9.06
N LEU A 63 -11.37 0.74 -9.71
CA LEU A 63 -10.69 -0.53 -9.42
C LEU A 63 -9.20 -0.45 -9.72
N CYS A 64 -8.82 0.09 -10.88
CA CYS A 64 -7.42 0.29 -11.28
C CYS A 64 -6.69 1.23 -10.31
N GLU A 65 -7.36 2.29 -9.86
CA GLU A 65 -6.80 3.21 -8.87
C GLU A 65 -6.55 2.50 -7.53
N ILE A 66 -7.52 1.73 -7.02
CA ILE A 66 -7.31 0.95 -5.78
C ILE A 66 -6.13 -0.02 -5.95
N GLU A 67 -6.05 -0.72 -7.08
CA GLU A 67 -4.93 -1.62 -7.37
C GLU A 67 -3.59 -0.89 -7.33
N ALA A 68 -3.48 0.23 -8.04
CA ALA A 68 -2.25 1.02 -8.08
C ALA A 68 -1.84 1.49 -6.67
N VAL A 69 -2.81 1.89 -5.85
CA VAL A 69 -2.61 2.31 -4.46
C VAL A 69 -2.08 1.19 -3.59
N LEU A 70 -2.72 0.04 -3.61
CA LEU A 70 -2.29 -1.11 -2.82
C LEU A 70 -0.88 -1.57 -3.24
N ASN A 71 -0.58 -1.51 -4.54
CA ASN A 71 0.71 -1.91 -5.09
C ASN A 71 1.80 -0.83 -4.99
N SER A 72 1.45 0.41 -4.65
CA SER A 72 2.42 1.46 -4.33
C SER A 72 3.00 1.36 -2.92
N ARG A 73 2.52 0.43 -2.08
CA ARG A 73 2.94 0.32 -0.67
C ARG A 73 4.45 0.00 -0.53
N PRO A 74 5.20 0.71 0.32
CA PRO A 74 6.59 0.40 0.63
C PRO A 74 6.71 -0.97 1.29
N LEU A 75 7.72 -1.75 0.92
CA LEU A 75 8.03 -3.04 1.57
C LEU A 75 9.31 -2.94 2.38
N THR A 76 10.36 -2.39 1.75
CA THR A 76 11.72 -2.30 2.30
C THR A 76 12.49 -1.22 1.54
N PRO A 77 13.60 -0.68 2.06
CA PRO A 77 14.48 0.19 1.28
C PRO A 77 14.90 -0.48 -0.03
N LEU A 78 14.92 0.28 -1.13
CA LEU A 78 15.31 -0.26 -2.43
C LEU A 78 16.81 -0.59 -2.49
N THR A 79 17.63 0.26 -1.87
CA THR A 79 19.08 0.07 -1.77
C THR A 79 19.56 0.21 -0.32
N SER A 80 20.78 -0.26 -0.07
CA SER A 80 21.48 -0.05 1.20
C SER A 80 22.17 1.31 1.30
N ASN A 81 22.11 2.15 0.27
CA ASN A 81 22.73 3.46 0.27
C ASN A 81 21.98 4.41 1.23
N PHE A 82 22.72 5.13 2.07
CA PHE A 82 22.15 6.07 3.04
C PHE A 82 21.57 7.34 2.40
N ASP A 83 22.08 7.73 1.24
CA ASP A 83 21.62 8.89 0.48
C ASP A 83 20.46 8.58 -0.47
N ASP A 84 20.11 7.30 -0.62
CA ASP A 84 18.90 6.87 -1.32
C ASP A 84 17.72 6.83 -0.33
N PHE A 85 16.55 7.29 -0.77
CA PHE A 85 15.33 7.34 0.03
C PHE A 85 14.18 6.56 -0.61
N GLU A 86 14.47 5.82 -1.69
CA GLU A 86 13.50 5.00 -2.40
C GLU A 86 13.18 3.71 -1.66
N THR A 87 11.97 3.20 -1.91
CA THR A 87 11.47 1.98 -1.31
C THR A 87 11.04 1.01 -2.39
N LEU A 88 11.37 -0.25 -2.19
CA LEU A 88 10.84 -1.35 -2.99
C LEU A 88 9.34 -1.48 -2.70
N THR A 89 8.54 -1.60 -3.75
CA THR A 89 7.08 -1.75 -3.67
C THR A 89 6.63 -2.93 -4.53
N PRO A 90 5.43 -3.51 -4.31
CA PRO A 90 4.87 -4.51 -5.20
C PRO A 90 4.84 -4.06 -6.67
N GLY A 91 4.57 -2.78 -6.92
CA GLY A 91 4.60 -2.19 -8.26
C GLY A 91 5.92 -2.40 -9.00
N HIS A 92 7.06 -2.41 -8.30
CA HIS A 92 8.35 -2.68 -8.92
C HIS A 92 8.43 -4.09 -9.52
N PHE A 93 7.79 -5.07 -8.88
CA PHE A 93 7.74 -6.44 -9.41
C PHE A 93 6.76 -6.58 -10.57
N LEU A 94 5.72 -5.74 -10.63
CA LEU A 94 4.70 -5.80 -11.67
C LEU A 94 5.11 -5.07 -12.96
N VAL A 95 5.72 -3.89 -12.84
CA VAL A 95 6.04 -3.01 -13.99
C VAL A 95 7.50 -2.58 -14.06
N GLY A 96 8.37 -3.05 -13.16
CA GLY A 96 9.79 -2.73 -13.14
C GLY A 96 10.16 -1.36 -12.57
N ARG A 97 9.18 -0.58 -12.08
CA ARG A 97 9.38 0.79 -11.55
C ARG A 97 8.31 1.16 -10.52
N PRO A 98 8.48 2.25 -9.74
CA PRO A 98 7.44 2.75 -8.86
C PRO A 98 6.16 3.09 -9.63
N LEU A 99 5.00 2.77 -9.05
CA LEU A 99 3.72 3.28 -9.54
C LEU A 99 3.58 4.74 -9.10
N THR A 100 3.52 5.65 -10.08
CA THR A 100 3.44 7.09 -9.83
C THR A 100 2.14 7.66 -10.37
N SER A 101 1.48 8.48 -9.57
CA SER A 101 0.36 9.33 -10.01
C SER A 101 0.78 10.79 -10.08
N ILE A 102 0.12 11.57 -10.94
CA ILE A 102 0.23 13.03 -10.95
C ILE A 102 -0.36 13.56 -9.63
N VAL A 103 0.29 14.57 -9.06
CA VAL A 103 -0.25 15.29 -7.90
C VAL A 103 -1.36 16.20 -8.39
N GLU A 104 -2.56 15.97 -7.87
CA GLU A 104 -3.74 16.71 -8.26
C GLU A 104 -4.28 17.59 -7.12
N ALA A 105 -4.96 18.69 -7.48
CA ALA A 105 -5.63 19.54 -6.52
C ALA A 105 -6.62 18.75 -5.64
N GLN A 106 -6.57 18.99 -4.34
CA GLN A 106 -7.45 18.34 -3.37
C GLN A 106 -8.88 18.87 -3.50
N ILE A 107 -9.82 17.97 -3.81
CA ILE A 107 -11.25 18.27 -3.97
C ILE A 107 -12.12 17.54 -2.95
N THR A 108 -11.50 16.90 -1.94
CA THR A 108 -12.20 16.11 -0.91
C THR A 108 -13.25 16.92 -0.14
N ASN A 109 -13.04 18.23 -0.01
CA ASN A 109 -13.92 19.13 0.75
C ASN A 109 -14.99 19.81 -0.11
N ILE A 110 -14.96 19.62 -1.43
CA ILE A 110 -15.93 20.23 -2.34
C ILE A 110 -17.21 19.40 -2.34
N ASN A 111 -18.37 20.07 -2.32
CA ASN A 111 -19.66 19.41 -2.28
C ASN A 111 -19.96 18.70 -3.61
N GLU A 112 -20.53 17.49 -3.57
CA GLU A 112 -20.67 16.63 -4.77
C GLU A 112 -21.55 17.23 -5.86
N ASN A 113 -22.49 18.11 -5.49
CA ASN A 113 -23.37 18.79 -6.44
C ASN A 113 -22.63 19.81 -7.30
N GLN A 114 -21.43 20.22 -6.91
CA GLN A 114 -20.58 21.16 -7.66
C GLN A 114 -19.56 20.43 -8.54
N LEU A 115 -19.48 19.10 -8.41
CA LEU A 115 -18.48 18.29 -9.10
C LEU A 115 -19.06 17.74 -10.40
N SER A 116 -18.31 17.93 -11.46
CA SER A 116 -18.47 17.18 -12.69
C SER A 116 -18.24 15.68 -12.45
N ARG A 117 -18.59 14.88 -13.45
CA ARG A 117 -18.50 13.42 -13.38
C ARG A 117 -17.07 12.93 -13.09
N TRP A 118 -16.09 13.47 -13.82
CA TRP A 118 -14.67 13.13 -13.62
C TRP A 118 -14.16 13.57 -12.24
N GLU A 119 -14.62 14.70 -11.71
CA GLU A 119 -14.25 15.17 -10.38
C GLU A 119 -14.81 14.29 -9.27
N LYS A 120 -15.99 13.69 -9.46
CA LYS A 120 -16.53 12.69 -8.52
C LYS A 120 -15.65 11.46 -8.42
N VAL A 121 -15.23 10.91 -9.58
CA VAL A 121 -14.28 9.78 -9.63
C VAL A 121 -12.97 10.15 -8.96
N LYS A 122 -12.41 11.33 -9.29
CA LYS A 122 -11.19 11.84 -8.67
C LYS A 122 -11.32 12.01 -7.16
N LYS A 123 -12.45 12.51 -6.66
CA LYS A 123 -12.71 12.66 -5.22
C LYS A 123 -12.73 11.31 -4.51
N ILE A 124 -13.36 10.29 -5.12
CA ILE A 124 -13.34 8.89 -4.64
C ILE A 124 -11.88 8.40 -4.58
N THR A 125 -11.12 8.56 -5.65
CA THR A 125 -9.71 8.18 -5.74
C THR A 125 -8.85 8.87 -4.67
N GLN A 126 -9.03 10.17 -4.43
CA GLN A 126 -8.36 10.91 -3.34
C GLN A 126 -8.66 10.36 -1.95
N HIS A 127 -9.91 9.95 -1.73
CA HIS A 127 -10.32 9.36 -0.47
C HIS A 127 -9.72 7.96 -0.25
N ILE A 128 -9.57 7.17 -1.32
CA ILE A 128 -8.86 5.86 -1.28
C ILE A 128 -7.42 6.05 -0.79
N TYR A 129 -6.67 6.99 -1.39
CA TYR A 129 -5.28 7.24 -0.99
C TYR A 129 -5.16 7.55 0.50
N LYS A 130 -6.00 8.46 0.99
CA LYS A 130 -5.98 8.90 2.40
C LYS A 130 -6.29 7.76 3.35
N LEU A 131 -7.33 6.98 3.05
CA LEU A 131 -7.72 5.82 3.88
C LEU A 131 -6.64 4.74 3.85
N TRP A 132 -6.13 4.37 2.68
CA TRP A 132 -5.11 3.33 2.56
C TRP A 132 -3.82 3.70 3.28
N LYS A 133 -3.31 4.93 3.06
CA LYS A 133 -2.08 5.39 3.71
C LYS A 133 -2.20 5.35 5.23
N ARG A 134 -3.32 5.83 5.76
CA ARG A 134 -3.62 5.77 7.20
C ARG A 134 -3.66 4.33 7.69
N ASP A 135 -4.45 3.48 7.04
CA ASP A 135 -4.71 2.12 7.51
C ASP A 135 -3.43 1.25 7.40
N TYR A 136 -2.65 1.41 6.33
CA TYR A 136 -1.36 0.74 6.14
C TYR A 136 -0.34 1.14 7.21
N LEU A 137 -0.15 2.45 7.47
CA LEU A 137 0.77 2.92 8.52
C LEU A 137 0.35 2.43 9.92
N ASN A 138 -0.95 2.37 10.20
CA ASN A 138 -1.45 1.82 11.46
C ASN A 138 -1.15 0.32 11.59
N ASN A 139 -1.30 -0.46 10.51
CA ASN A 139 -0.95 -1.89 10.50
C ASN A 139 0.55 -2.11 10.75
N LEU A 140 1.44 -1.26 10.22
CA LEU A 140 2.88 -1.33 10.50
C LEU A 140 3.25 -1.06 11.97
N GLN A 141 2.39 -0.35 12.69
CA GLN A 141 2.56 -0.01 14.10
C GLN A 141 1.83 -0.99 15.04
N GLU A 142 1.12 -1.99 14.52
CA GLU A 142 0.35 -2.92 15.34
C GLU A 142 1.27 -3.62 16.36
N ARG A 143 0.95 -3.44 17.65
CA ARG A 143 1.70 -4.06 18.74
C ARG A 143 0.99 -5.33 19.15
N HIS A 144 1.58 -6.49 18.86
CA HIS A 144 1.18 -7.74 19.49
C HIS A 144 1.54 -7.67 20.99
N LYS A 145 0.58 -7.23 21.82
CA LYS A 145 0.80 -7.07 23.26
C LYS A 145 1.30 -8.39 23.89
N TRP A 146 2.27 -8.27 24.79
CA TRP A 146 2.78 -9.30 25.71
C TRP A 146 3.53 -10.51 25.15
N LYS A 147 3.74 -10.64 23.83
CA LYS A 147 4.43 -11.82 23.27
C LYS A 147 5.91 -11.61 22.93
N PHE A 148 6.34 -10.41 22.54
CA PHE A 148 7.72 -10.17 22.08
C PHE A 148 8.22 -8.76 22.43
N ASN A 149 9.52 -8.66 22.79
CA ASN A 149 10.21 -7.37 22.95
C ASN A 149 10.62 -6.85 21.56
N LYS A 150 10.23 -5.62 21.21
CA LYS A 150 10.61 -5.00 19.94
C LYS A 150 11.93 -4.23 20.14
N ASN A 151 12.86 -4.43 19.20
CA ASN A 151 14.13 -3.69 19.16
C ASN A 151 13.86 -2.19 18.93
N ASN A 152 14.74 -1.35 19.49
CA ASN A 152 14.73 0.07 19.18
C ASN A 152 15.11 0.28 17.71
N VAL A 153 14.71 1.42 17.15
CA VAL A 153 15.21 1.90 15.86
C VAL A 153 16.68 2.29 15.99
N SER A 154 17.44 2.11 14.91
CA SER A 154 18.85 2.52 14.84
C SER A 154 19.03 3.74 13.95
N VAL A 155 20.14 4.46 14.18
CA VAL A 155 20.65 5.44 13.23
C VAL A 155 20.78 4.79 11.84
N GLU A 156 20.58 5.58 10.79
CA GLU A 156 20.56 5.19 9.37
C GLU A 156 19.36 4.32 8.92
N THR A 157 18.41 4.03 9.81
CA THR A 157 17.17 3.35 9.39
C THR A 157 16.34 4.26 8.50
N LEU A 158 15.90 3.77 7.34
CA LEU A 158 14.88 4.43 6.52
C LEU A 158 13.51 4.23 7.17
N VAL A 159 12.77 5.31 7.37
CA VAL A 159 11.44 5.28 8.00
C VAL A 159 10.40 5.94 7.12
N LEU A 160 9.14 5.50 7.27
CA LEU A 160 7.99 6.15 6.67
C LEU A 160 7.52 7.29 7.57
N ILE A 161 7.24 8.43 6.95
CA ILE A 161 6.72 9.62 7.60
C ILE A 161 5.22 9.69 7.32
N LYS A 162 4.46 9.88 8.40
CA LYS A 162 3.02 10.08 8.33
C LYS A 162 2.73 11.49 7.83
N ASP A 163 2.56 11.60 6.51
CA ASP A 163 2.17 12.81 5.79
C ASP A 163 0.89 12.54 4.98
N GLU A 164 -0.07 13.45 5.01
CA GLU A 164 -1.40 13.27 4.42
C GLU A 164 -1.48 13.61 2.91
N ASN A 165 -0.43 14.20 2.32
CA ASN A 165 -0.63 15.06 1.14
C ASN A 165 -0.32 14.49 -0.25
N LEU A 166 0.18 13.26 -0.38
CA LEU A 166 0.65 12.74 -1.69
C LEU A 166 0.02 11.39 -2.08
N PRO A 167 -0.61 11.28 -3.28
CA PRO A 167 -1.13 10.02 -3.81
C PRO A 167 0.02 9.12 -4.28
N THR A 168 -0.03 7.82 -3.99
CA THR A 168 0.96 6.77 -4.39
C THR A 168 2.42 6.99 -3.95
N LYS A 169 2.78 8.18 -3.44
CA LYS A 169 4.10 8.52 -2.92
C LYS A 169 4.10 8.50 -1.40
N TRP A 170 5.14 7.87 -0.87
CA TRP A 170 5.36 7.69 0.55
C TRP A 170 6.50 8.59 0.99
N SER A 171 6.21 9.50 1.92
CA SER A 171 7.23 10.37 2.50
C SER A 171 8.17 9.50 3.33
N THR A 172 9.45 9.56 3.03
CA THR A 172 10.50 8.80 3.70
C THR A 172 11.51 9.73 4.34
N GLY A 173 12.16 9.25 5.40
CA GLY A 173 13.24 9.96 6.07
C GLY A 173 14.26 8.97 6.62
N ARG A 174 15.45 9.46 6.93
CA ARG A 174 16.57 8.67 7.44
C ARG A 174 16.88 9.11 8.86
N ILE A 175 16.95 8.18 9.80
CA ILE A 175 17.30 8.51 11.19
C ILE A 175 18.75 8.95 11.25
N THR A 176 19.01 10.16 11.75
CA THR A 176 20.37 10.68 11.96
C THR A 176 20.80 10.56 13.41
N GLU A 177 19.85 10.66 14.34
CA GLU A 177 20.12 10.63 15.77
C GLU A 177 18.94 10.00 16.53
N ILE A 178 19.24 9.35 17.65
CA ILE A 178 18.24 8.70 18.52
C ILE A 178 18.32 9.25 19.95
N PHE A 179 17.16 9.47 20.56
CA PHE A 179 17.05 9.95 21.93
C PHE A 179 16.31 8.91 22.78
N PRO A 180 17.04 8.04 23.51
CA PRO A 180 16.41 7.06 24.40
C PRO A 180 15.84 7.73 25.66
N GLY A 181 14.68 7.26 26.11
CA GLY A 181 14.10 7.67 27.39
C GLY A 181 14.81 7.04 28.59
N THR A 182 14.37 7.37 29.81
CA THR A 182 14.91 6.80 31.06
C THR A 182 14.73 5.29 31.16
N ASP A 183 13.77 4.72 30.43
CA ASP A 183 13.50 3.29 30.31
C ASP A 183 14.30 2.61 29.17
N GLY A 184 15.22 3.33 28.54
CA GLY A 184 16.05 2.86 27.42
C GLY A 184 15.30 2.69 26.09
N LYS A 185 14.02 3.09 26.01
CA LYS A 185 13.22 2.99 24.76
C LYS A 185 13.31 4.27 23.95
N VAL A 186 13.58 4.14 22.66
CA VAL A 186 13.66 5.27 21.72
C VAL A 186 12.25 5.68 21.29
N ARG A 187 11.89 6.94 21.58
CA ARG A 187 10.59 7.54 21.20
C ARG A 187 10.74 8.83 20.38
N VAL A 188 11.94 9.39 20.38
CA VAL A 188 12.28 10.63 19.69
C VAL A 188 13.55 10.38 18.88
N VAL A 189 13.55 10.85 17.64
CA VAL A 189 14.65 10.71 16.67
C VAL A 189 14.74 11.97 15.83
N ASN A 190 15.94 12.32 15.38
CA ASN A 190 16.12 13.30 14.31
C ASN A 190 16.08 12.60 12.96
N LEU A 191 15.43 13.21 11.98
CA LEU A 191 15.25 12.68 10.63
C LEU A 191 15.86 13.61 9.59
N ARG A 192 16.73 13.07 8.73
CA ARG A 192 17.13 13.71 7.47
C ARG A 192 16.11 13.38 6.39
N MET A 193 15.63 14.40 5.71
CA MET A 193 14.72 14.31 4.57
C MET A 193 15.49 14.29 3.25
N PRO A 194 14.86 13.85 2.13
CA PRO A 194 15.51 13.87 0.81
C PRO A 194 15.93 15.26 0.34
N ASN A 195 15.29 16.32 0.84
CA ASN A 195 15.64 17.72 0.53
C ASN A 195 16.79 18.26 1.40
N GLY A 196 17.41 17.42 2.25
CA GLY A 196 18.52 17.80 3.13
C GLY A 196 18.09 18.40 4.47
N ASN A 197 16.81 18.73 4.66
CA ASN A 197 16.33 19.27 5.93
C ASN A 197 16.38 18.19 7.02
N ILE A 198 16.70 18.62 8.24
CA ILE A 198 16.66 17.79 9.44
C ILE A 198 15.48 18.24 10.30
N TYR A 199 14.65 17.29 10.74
CA TYR A 199 13.48 17.49 11.60
C TYR A 199 13.57 16.63 12.85
#